data_AF-A0A4Q3IA95-F1
#
_entry.id   AF-A0A4Q3IA95-F1
#
_cell.length_a   1.000
_cell.length_b   1.000
_cell.length_c   1.000
_cell.angle_alpha   90.00
_cell.angle_beta   90.00
_cell.angle_gamma   90.00
#
_symmetry.space_group_name_H-M   'P 1'
#
loop_
_entity.id
_entity.type
_entity.pdbx_description
1 polymer ?
#
loop_
_entity_poly.entity_id
_entity_poly.type
_entity_poly.pdbx_seq_one_letter_code
_entity_poly.pdbx_strand_id
1 'polypeptide(L)'
;MSDAVNHPKHYSAHPSGVECITVVEHMGFNLGNAVKYIWRAGLKAPDTVEDLRKARWYIDREIGRITAEAAPKAPASEGTEHG
;
A
#
# COMPACT_ATOMS: atom_id res chain seq x y z
N MET A 1 -14.94 18.20 11.48
CA MET A 1 -14.29 17.10 12.21
C MET A 1 -13.91 16.03 11.20
N SER A 2 -12.61 15.83 10.94
CA SER A 2 -12.13 14.75 10.08
C SER A 2 -12.12 13.47 10.89
N ASP A 3 -13.04 12.56 10.60
CA ASP A 3 -13.06 11.24 11.21
C ASP A 3 -11.89 10.43 10.65
N ALA A 4 -10.79 10.40 11.41
CA ALA A 4 -9.56 9.72 11.04
C ALA A 4 -9.74 8.20 10.92
N VAL A 5 -10.84 7.66 11.44
CA VAL A 5 -11.13 6.23 11.46
C VAL A 5 -12.08 5.86 10.33
N ASN A 6 -13.16 6.61 10.13
CA ASN A 6 -14.16 6.25 9.14
C ASN A 6 -13.89 6.81 7.73
N HIS A 7 -13.19 7.94 7.60
CA HIS A 7 -12.86 8.54 6.29
C HIS A 7 -11.52 9.29 6.30
N PRO A 8 -10.37 8.60 6.33
CA PRO A 8 -9.09 9.27 6.21
C PRO A 8 -9.01 9.95 4.83
N LYS A 9 -8.80 11.27 4.80
CA LYS A 9 -8.77 12.09 3.55
C LYS A 9 -7.88 11.54 2.42
N HIS A 10 -6.90 10.72 2.76
CA HIS A 10 -5.95 10.12 1.83
C HIS A 10 -6.46 8.83 1.14
N TYR A 11 -7.65 8.32 1.48
CA TYR A 11 -8.30 7.20 0.80
C TYR A 11 -9.54 7.60 -0.01
N SER A 12 -10.14 8.76 0.30
CA SER A 12 -11.33 9.31 -0.36
C SER A 12 -11.02 10.31 -1.49
N ALA A 13 -9.75 10.65 -1.71
CA ALA A 13 -9.33 11.60 -2.75
C ALA A 13 -9.04 10.94 -4.11
N HIS A 14 -9.23 9.62 -4.23
CA HIS A 14 -8.96 8.93 -5.48
C HIS A 14 -9.99 9.33 -6.55
N PRO A 15 -9.60 9.63 -7.80
CA PRO A 15 -10.51 10.13 -8.84
C PRO A 15 -11.69 9.22 -9.16
N SER A 16 -11.64 7.94 -8.78
CA SER A 16 -12.75 6.99 -8.98
C SER A 16 -13.96 7.21 -8.06
N GLY A 17 -13.81 7.96 -6.94
CA GLY A 17 -14.86 8.13 -5.94
C GLY A 17 -15.19 6.87 -5.12
N VAL A 18 -14.38 5.82 -5.25
CA VAL A 18 -14.52 4.56 -4.50
C VAL A 18 -13.56 4.58 -3.31
N GLU A 19 -14.00 4.14 -2.13
CA GLU A 19 -13.12 4.01 -0.97
C GLU A 19 -12.19 2.81 -1.15
N CYS A 20 -10.88 2.98 -0.90
CA CYS A 20 -9.88 1.92 -1.05
C CYS A 20 -10.28 0.63 -0.32
N ILE A 21 -10.92 0.73 0.85
CA ILE A 21 -11.35 -0.41 1.66
C ILE A 21 -12.33 -1.33 0.91
N THR A 22 -13.25 -0.77 0.13
CA THR A 22 -14.26 -1.54 -0.65
C THR A 22 -13.63 -2.43 -1.71
N VAL A 23 -12.39 -2.15 -2.11
CA VAL A 23 -11.63 -2.96 -3.05
C VAL A 23 -10.78 -3.97 -2.29
N VAL A 24 -10.02 -3.52 -1.29
CA VAL A 24 -9.02 -4.37 -0.63
C VAL A 24 -9.62 -5.38 0.36
N GLU A 25 -10.86 -5.19 0.83
CA GLU A 25 -11.54 -6.16 1.68
C GLU A 25 -11.81 -7.51 0.99
N HIS A 26 -11.89 -7.50 -0.34
CA HIS A 26 -12.05 -8.70 -1.16
C HIS A 26 -10.72 -9.36 -1.54
N MET A 27 -9.59 -8.89 -0.99
CA MET A 27 -8.26 -9.36 -1.34
C MET A 27 -7.57 -10.06 -0.17
N GLY A 28 -6.64 -10.97 -0.50
CA GLY A 28 -5.72 -11.53 0.49
C GLY A 28 -4.74 -10.48 1.02
N PHE A 29 -4.10 -10.77 2.15
CA PHE A 29 -3.22 -9.82 2.86
C PHE A 29 -2.16 -9.16 1.97
N ASN A 30 -1.46 -9.93 1.13
CA ASN A 30 -0.41 -9.39 0.27
C ASN A 30 -0.98 -8.45 -0.79
N LEU A 31 -2.01 -8.90 -1.52
CA LEU A 31 -2.66 -8.15 -2.59
C LEU A 31 -3.33 -6.87 -2.08
N GLY A 32 -4.06 -6.96 -0.97
CA GLY A 32 -4.70 -5.79 -0.36
C GLY A 32 -3.70 -4.73 0.08
N ASN A 33 -2.54 -5.14 0.64
CA ASN A 33 -1.47 -4.19 0.95
C ASN A 33 -0.85 -3.59 -0.30
N ALA A 34 -0.57 -4.38 -1.35
CA ALA A 34 -0.02 -3.87 -2.61
C ALA A 34 -0.94 -2.78 -3.20
N VAL A 35 -2.24 -3.05 -3.29
CA VAL A 35 -3.24 -2.07 -3.76
C VAL A 35 -3.27 -0.85 -2.87
N LYS A 36 -3.28 -0.98 -1.53
CA LYS A 36 -3.22 0.17 -0.60
C LYS A 36 -2.03 1.08 -0.86
N TYR A 37 -0.85 0.53 -1.14
CA TYR A 37 0.35 1.32 -1.45
C TYR A 37 0.26 2.01 -2.81
N ILE A 38 -0.26 1.33 -3.84
CA ILE A 38 -0.53 1.94 -5.16
C ILE A 38 -1.55 3.07 -5.02
N TRP A 39 -2.64 2.83 -4.27
CA TRP A 39 -3.75 3.75 -4.10
C TRP A 39 -3.34 5.08 -3.48
N ARG A 40 -2.36 5.06 -2.56
CA ARG A 40 -1.90 6.25 -1.84
C ARG A 40 -0.65 6.90 -2.45
N ALA A 41 -0.06 6.29 -3.47
CA ALA A 41 1.18 6.76 -4.09
C ALA A 41 0.98 8.18 -4.65
N GLY A 42 1.75 9.14 -4.16
CA GLY A 42 1.61 10.56 -4.52
C GLY A 42 0.48 11.31 -3.81
N LEU A 43 -0.30 10.63 -2.95
CA LEU A 43 -1.38 11.25 -2.15
C LEU A 43 -1.01 11.46 -0.67
N LYS A 44 -0.13 10.60 -0.11
CA LYS A 44 0.21 10.62 1.32
C LYS A 44 1.65 11.07 1.61
N ALA A 45 2.61 10.63 0.81
CA ALA A 45 4.03 10.90 1.01
C ALA A 45 4.62 11.61 -0.21
N PRO A 46 5.65 12.48 -0.02
CA PRO A 46 6.33 13.13 -1.13
C PRO A 46 7.03 12.12 -2.04
N ASP A 47 7.49 10.99 -1.48
CA ASP A 47 8.12 9.93 -2.24
C ASP A 47 7.10 8.89 -2.74
N THR A 48 6.58 9.14 -3.95
CA THR A 48 5.72 8.21 -4.68
C THR A 48 6.44 6.88 -4.98
N VAL A 49 7.75 6.93 -5.20
CA VAL A 49 8.55 5.74 -5.56
C VAL A 49 8.66 4.80 -4.37
N GLU A 50 8.78 5.31 -3.15
CA GLU A 50 8.79 4.49 -1.93
C GLU A 50 7.51 3.65 -1.80
N ASP A 51 6.35 4.25 -2.04
CA ASP A 51 5.07 3.53 -2.02
C ASP A 51 5.02 2.44 -3.10
N LEU A 52 5.48 2.73 -4.32
CA LEU A 52 5.56 1.74 -5.40
C LEU A 52 6.54 0.59 -5.07
N ARG A 53 7.67 0.89 -4.40
CA ARG A 53 8.61 -0.14 -3.92
C ARG A 53 7.97 -1.04 -2.88
N LYS A 54 7.19 -0.49 -1.94
CA LYS A 54 6.42 -1.27 -0.96
C LYS A 54 5.36 -2.12 -1.65
N ALA A 55 4.65 -1.58 -2.63
CA ALA A 55 3.68 -2.35 -3.42
C ALA A 55 4.34 -3.54 -4.11
N ARG A 56 5.46 -3.31 -4.81
CA ARG A 56 6.25 -4.37 -5.45
C ARG A 56 6.63 -5.47 -4.48
N TRP A 57 7.11 -5.12 -3.28
CA TRP A 57 7.49 -6.12 -2.28
C TRP A 57 6.33 -7.05 -1.90
N TYR A 58 5.12 -6.51 -1.72
CA TYR A 58 3.94 -7.34 -1.43
C TYR A 58 3.55 -8.23 -2.62
N ILE A 59 3.71 -7.76 -3.86
CA ILE A 59 3.48 -8.58 -5.05
C ILE A 59 4.50 -9.73 -5.12
N ASP A 60 5.79 -9.45 -4.92
CA ASP A 60 6.82 -10.49 -4.95
C ASP A 60 6.58 -11.57 -3.88
N ARG A 61 6.05 -11.19 -2.71
CA ARG A 61 5.62 -12.15 -1.68
C ARG A 61 4.44 -13.00 -2.10
N GLU A 62 3.46 -12.41 -2.78
CA GLU A 62 2.30 -13.16 -3.26
C GLU A 62 2.70 -14.16 -4.34
N ILE A 63 3.62 -13.76 -5.22
CA ILE A 63 4.25 -14.66 -6.20
C ILE A 63 4.92 -15.81 -5.46
N GLY A 64 5.82 -15.54 -4.50
CA GLY A 64 6.49 -16.60 -3.74
C GLY A 64 5.53 -17.53 -3.00
N ARG A 65 4.43 -17.00 -2.44
CA ARG A 65 3.37 -17.81 -1.80
C ARG A 65 2.71 -18.77 -2.80
N ILE A 66 2.48 -18.35 -4.03
CA ILE A 66 1.83 -19.14 -5.08
C ILE A 66 2.81 -20.13 -5.72
N THR A 67 4.05 -19.73 -5.97
CA THR A 67 5.09 -20.55 -6.61
C THR A 67 5.81 -21.49 -5.63
N ALA A 68 5.54 -21.36 -4.33
CA ALA A 68 6.28 -22.01 -3.23
C ALA A 68 7.77 -21.61 -3.14
N GLU A 69 8.12 -20.45 -3.71
CA GLU A 69 9.45 -19.85 -3.58
C GLU A 69 9.56 -19.03 -2.29
N ALA A 70 10.79 -18.89 -1.79
CA ALA A 70 11.04 -18.09 -0.59
C ALA A 70 10.69 -16.61 -0.84
N ALA A 71 9.85 -16.04 0.03
CA ALA A 71 9.48 -14.64 -0.04
C ALA A 71 10.70 -13.71 0.13
N PRO A 72 10.78 -12.59 -0.62
CA PRO A 72 11.86 -11.64 -0.46
C PRO A 72 11.81 -10.96 0.91
N LYS A 73 12.99 -10.61 1.43
CA LYS A 73 13.13 -9.84 2.69
C LYS A 73 12.41 -8.50 2.56
N ALA A 74 11.84 -8.04 3.68
CA ALA A 74 11.19 -6.73 3.76
C ALA A 74 12.12 -5.62 3.24
N PRO A 75 11.60 -4.62 2.49
CA PRO A 75 12.39 -3.46 2.18
C PRO A 75 12.83 -2.84 3.51
N ALA A 76 14.11 -2.52 3.63
CA ALA A 76 14.58 -1.75 4.77
C ALA A 76 13.73 -0.47 4.81
N SER A 77 13.11 -0.19 5.96
CA SER A 77 12.60 1.16 6.22
C SER A 77 13.84 2.04 6.34
N GLU A 78 14.26 2.65 5.24
CA GLU A 78 15.24 3.73 5.29
C GLU A 78 14.62 4.80 6.18
N GLY A 79 15.16 4.92 7.40
CA GLY A 79 14.67 5.82 8.41
C GLY A 79 14.72 7.24 7.86
N THR A 80 13.59 7.94 7.96
CA THR A 80 13.55 9.38 7.78
C THR A 80 14.43 10.01 8.86
N GLU A 81 15.67 10.34 8.51
CA GLU A 81 16.47 11.29 9.28
C GLU A 81 15.79 12.66 9.12
N HIS A 82 14.94 13.00 10.08
CA HIS A 82 14.51 14.38 10.29
C HIS A 82 15.63 15.09 11.07
N GLY A 83 16.47 15.82 10.34
CA GLY A 83 17.32 16.89 10.89
C GLY A 83 16.56 18.20 11.02
#